data_AF-A0A3D8HWB3-F1
#
_entry.id   AF-A0A3D8HWB3-F1
#
_cell.length_a   1.000
_cell.length_b   1.000
_cell.length_c   1.000
_cell.angle_alpha   90.00
_cell.angle_beta   90.00
_cell.angle_gamma   90.00
#
_symmetry.space_group_name_H-M   'P 1'
#
loop_
_entity.id
_entity.type
_entity.pdbx_description
1 polymer ?
#
loop_
_entity_poly.entity_id
_entity_poly.type
_entity_poly.pdbx_seq_one_letter_code
_entity_poly.pdbx_strand_id
1 'polypeptide(L)'
;MEISKVTLQDGSDALKVVGKIKTYKVFLEFKQEIEFYLEAYQNKEKEGKYSFNGETFRIYFVRAYPLNSYTLGFLCKLLIEDKIRVEVIVDTLRMFAFFEEVDLVNLFEVKIREED
;
A
#
# COMPACT_ATOMS: atom_id res chain seq x y z
N MET A 1 4.47 -8.05 -10.85
CA MET A 1 3.73 -7.50 -9.70
C MET A 1 2.31 -7.29 -10.19
N GLU A 2 1.33 -7.63 -9.38
CA GLU A 2 -0.09 -7.42 -9.68
C GLU A 2 -0.68 -6.48 -8.63
N ILE A 3 -1.53 -5.55 -9.06
CA ILE A 3 -2.23 -4.63 -8.16
C ILE A 3 -3.73 -4.78 -8.43
N SER A 4 -4.48 -5.05 -7.38
CA SER A 4 -5.94 -5.14 -7.43
C SER A 4 -6.57 -4.55 -6.18
N LYS A 5 -7.79 -4.07 -6.31
CA LYS A 5 -8.58 -3.61 -5.18
C LYS A 5 -9.26 -4.80 -4.51
N VAL A 6 -9.18 -4.89 -3.19
CA VAL A 6 -9.89 -5.88 -2.38
C VAL A 6 -10.68 -5.19 -1.29
N THR A 7 -11.86 -5.71 -0.97
CA THR A 7 -12.66 -5.23 0.16
C THR A 7 -12.35 -6.08 1.39
N LEU A 8 -11.99 -5.41 2.49
CA LEU A 8 -11.70 -6.01 3.79
C LEU A 8 -13.00 -6.34 4.55
N GLN A 9 -12.87 -7.07 5.65
CA GLN A 9 -14.04 -7.50 6.46
C GLN A 9 -14.85 -6.34 7.05
N ASP A 10 -14.21 -5.18 7.25
CA ASP A 10 -14.85 -3.95 7.71
C ASP A 10 -15.57 -3.16 6.61
N GLY A 11 -15.62 -3.70 5.38
CA GLY A 11 -16.24 -3.07 4.21
C GLY A 11 -15.41 -1.98 3.54
N SER A 12 -14.20 -1.70 4.05
CA SER A 12 -13.27 -0.77 3.43
C SER A 12 -12.39 -1.45 2.38
N ASP A 13 -11.88 -0.66 1.45
CA ASP A 13 -11.00 -1.13 0.39
C ASP A 13 -9.52 -1.12 0.85
N ALA A 14 -8.73 -1.99 0.24
CA ALA A 14 -7.29 -1.98 0.25
C ALA A 14 -6.75 -2.30 -1.14
N LEU A 15 -5.58 -1.76 -1.47
CA LEU A 15 -4.86 -2.12 -2.69
C LEU A 15 -3.96 -3.31 -2.39
N LYS A 16 -4.35 -4.49 -2.87
CA LYS A 16 -3.57 -5.71 -2.79
C LYS A 16 -2.46 -5.67 -3.82
N VAL A 17 -1.22 -5.67 -3.37
CA VAL A 17 0.00 -5.65 -4.19
C VAL A 17 0.69 -6.99 -4.05
N VAL A 18 0.60 -7.82 -5.09
CA VAL A 18 1.16 -9.17 -5.11
C VAL A 18 2.51 -9.18 -5.84
N GLY A 19 3.54 -9.62 -5.12
CA GLY A 19 4.89 -9.79 -5.63
C GLY A 19 5.82 -8.60 -5.36
N LYS A 20 7.10 -8.79 -5.67
CA LYS A 20 8.20 -7.95 -5.19
C LYS A 20 8.39 -6.69 -6.04
N ILE A 21 8.72 -5.57 -5.39
CA ILE A 21 9.06 -4.29 -6.04
C ILE A 21 10.57 -4.05 -5.92
N LYS A 22 11.36 -4.78 -6.72
CA LYS A 22 12.83 -4.79 -6.60
C LYS A 22 13.56 -3.78 -7.49
N THR A 23 13.01 -3.46 -8.65
CA THR A 23 13.68 -2.61 -9.64
C THR A 23 12.99 -1.26 -9.72
N TYR A 24 13.72 -0.25 -10.18
CA TYR A 24 13.14 1.08 -10.43
C TYR A 24 11.98 1.01 -11.44
N LYS A 25 12.10 0.18 -12.48
CA LYS A 25 11.03 -0.03 -13.46
C LYS A 25 9.74 -0.54 -12.80
N VAL A 26 9.83 -1.58 -11.97
CA VAL A 26 8.65 -2.13 -11.27
C VAL A 26 8.09 -1.11 -10.26
N PHE A 27 8.95 -0.30 -9.64
CA PHE A 27 8.50 0.82 -8.81
C PHE A 27 7.72 1.88 -9.61
N LEU A 28 8.13 2.21 -10.83
CA LEU A 28 7.39 3.17 -11.66
C LEU A 28 6.01 2.62 -12.04
N GLU A 29 5.92 1.33 -12.38
CA GLU A 29 4.64 0.65 -12.65
C GLU A 29 3.74 0.66 -11.40
N PHE A 30 4.30 0.38 -10.22
CA PHE A 30 3.60 0.50 -8.95
C PHE A 30 3.10 1.92 -8.71
N LYS A 31 3.99 2.91 -8.77
CA LYS A 31 3.67 4.31 -8.52
C LYS A 31 2.54 4.79 -9.43
N GLN A 32 2.62 4.50 -10.72
CA GLN A 32 1.62 4.92 -11.70
C GLN A 32 0.23 4.35 -11.36
N GLU A 33 0.13 3.06 -11.04
CA GLU A 33 -1.15 2.45 -10.71
C GLU A 33 -1.69 3.01 -9.39
N ILE A 34 -0.85 3.18 -8.37
CA ILE A 34 -1.25 3.75 -7.07
C ILE A 34 -1.72 5.21 -7.22
N GLU A 35 -1.11 6.00 -8.10
CA GLU A 35 -1.51 7.39 -8.35
C GLU A 35 -2.95 7.50 -8.88
N PHE A 36 -3.42 6.56 -9.71
CA PHE A 36 -4.82 6.54 -10.15
C PHE A 36 -5.79 6.30 -8.97
N TYR A 37 -5.45 5.39 -8.05
CA TYR A 37 -6.27 5.16 -6.87
C TYR A 37 -6.18 6.31 -5.85
N LEU A 38 -5.02 6.96 -5.74
CA LEU A 38 -4.86 8.13 -4.87
C LEU A 38 -5.72 9.31 -5.34
N GLU A 39 -5.74 9.58 -6.64
CA GLU A 39 -6.58 10.63 -7.22
C GLU A 39 -8.07 10.36 -6.92
N ALA A 40 -8.55 9.14 -7.19
CA ALA A 40 -9.91 8.73 -6.90
C ALA A 40 -10.25 8.81 -5.39
N TYR A 41 -9.32 8.40 -4.52
CA TYR A 41 -9.45 8.50 -3.06
C TYR A 41 -9.59 9.96 -2.59
N GLN A 42 -8.73 10.86 -3.09
CA GLN A 42 -8.76 12.28 -2.75
C GLN A 42 -10.02 12.98 -3.26
N ASN A 43 -10.48 12.60 -4.46
CA ASN A 43 -11.71 13.12 -5.07
C ASN A 43 -12.99 12.50 -4.47
N LYS A 44 -12.85 11.51 -3.58
CA LYS A 44 -13.97 10.77 -2.96
C LYS A 44 -14.88 10.12 -4.00
N GLU A 45 -14.28 9.58 -5.06
CA GLU A 45 -14.99 8.88 -6.13
C GLU A 45 -15.60 7.58 -5.60
N LYS A 46 -16.89 7.38 -5.85
CA LYS A 46 -17.64 6.21 -5.37
C LYS A 46 -17.78 5.10 -6.40
N GLU A 47 -17.52 5.41 -7.67
CA GLU A 47 -17.74 4.52 -8.81
C GLU A 47 -16.55 4.58 -9.77
N GLY A 48 -16.38 3.55 -10.59
CA GLY A 48 -15.25 3.44 -11.53
C GLY A 48 -14.17 2.46 -11.09
N LYS A 49 -13.22 2.17 -11.99
CA LYS A 49 -12.14 1.20 -11.77
C LYS A 49 -11.31 1.53 -10.52
N TYR A 50 -11.03 2.81 -10.32
CA TYR A 50 -10.12 3.30 -9.28
C TYR A 50 -10.82 3.81 -8.02
N SER A 51 -12.17 3.71 -7.94
CA SER A 51 -12.89 4.12 -6.74
C SER A 51 -12.33 3.42 -5.50
N PHE A 52 -12.26 4.12 -4.37
CA PHE A 52 -11.66 3.59 -3.16
C PHE A 52 -12.53 3.95 -1.96
N ASN A 53 -13.08 2.94 -1.30
CA ASN A 53 -13.92 3.12 -0.12
C ASN A 53 -13.10 3.02 1.18
N GLY A 54 -13.18 4.03 2.04
CA GLY A 54 -12.54 3.99 3.36
C GLY A 54 -11.96 5.34 3.76
N GLU A 55 -11.72 5.52 5.06
CA GLU A 55 -11.14 6.75 5.59
C GLU A 55 -9.61 6.77 5.54
N THR A 56 -8.98 5.60 5.44
CA THR A 56 -7.52 5.45 5.38
C THR A 56 -7.13 4.73 4.10
N PHE A 57 -6.08 5.22 3.44
CA PHE A 57 -5.58 4.59 2.23
C PHE A 57 -4.79 3.35 2.60
N ARG A 58 -5.34 2.16 2.32
CA ARG A 58 -4.73 0.88 2.72
C ARG A 58 -4.00 0.22 1.57
N ILE A 59 -2.78 -0.24 1.85
CA ILE A 59 -1.99 -1.05 0.91
C ILE A 59 -1.69 -2.39 1.56
N TYR A 60 -2.13 -3.47 0.93
CA TYR A 60 -1.87 -4.84 1.36
C TYR A 60 -0.77 -5.49 0.52
N PHE A 61 0.43 -5.56 1.07
CA PHE A 61 1.56 -6.22 0.44
C PHE A 61 1.55 -7.72 0.67
N VAL A 62 1.55 -8.47 -0.43
CA VAL A 62 1.52 -9.93 -0.44
C VAL A 62 2.72 -10.47 -1.20
N ARG A 63 3.53 -11.31 -0.54
CA ARG A 63 4.78 -11.88 -1.08
C ARG A 63 5.69 -10.80 -1.68
N ALA A 64 5.63 -9.59 -1.12
CA ALA A 64 6.28 -8.41 -1.67
C ALA A 64 7.68 -8.16 -1.10
N TYR A 65 8.10 -8.89 -0.06
CA TYR A 65 9.44 -8.72 0.49
C TYR A 65 10.55 -9.13 -0.50
N PRO A 66 11.62 -8.32 -0.65
CA PRO A 66 11.81 -6.99 -0.06
C PRO A 66 11.15 -5.89 -0.92
N LEU A 67 10.77 -4.79 -0.28
CA LEU A 67 10.48 -3.52 -0.96
C LEU A 67 11.78 -2.76 -1.22
N ASN A 68 11.88 -2.08 -2.36
CA ASN A 68 13.00 -1.17 -2.60
C ASN A 68 12.81 0.16 -1.86
N SER A 69 13.90 0.92 -1.71
CA SER A 69 13.90 2.23 -1.04
C SER A 69 13.01 3.27 -1.75
N TYR A 70 12.84 3.17 -3.07
CA TYR A 70 11.92 4.05 -3.81
C TYR A 70 10.47 3.88 -3.35
N THR A 71 10.04 2.64 -3.08
CA THR A 71 8.70 2.36 -2.56
C THR A 71 8.52 2.98 -1.18
N LEU A 72 9.49 2.78 -0.28
CA LEU A 72 9.45 3.39 1.05
C LEU A 72 9.42 4.93 0.98
N GLY A 73 10.29 5.52 0.15
CA GLY A 73 10.33 6.97 -0.05
C GLY A 73 9.03 7.53 -0.59
N PHE A 74 8.37 6.81 -1.51
CA PHE A 74 7.06 7.18 -2.02
C PHE A 74 5.98 7.13 -0.92
N LEU A 75 5.92 6.05 -0.12
CA LEU A 75 4.97 5.96 1.00
C LEU A 75 5.20 7.07 2.03
N CYS A 76 6.47 7.38 2.36
CA CYS A 76 6.80 8.50 3.24
C CYS A 76 6.36 9.84 2.64
N LYS A 77 6.54 10.06 1.33
CA LYS A 77 6.08 11.28 0.65
C LYS A 77 4.56 11.45 0.76
N LEU A 78 3.79 10.38 0.57
CA LEU A 78 2.32 10.43 0.70
C LEU A 78 1.91 10.92 2.09
N LEU A 79 2.55 10.40 3.14
CA LEU A 79 2.23 10.77 4.51
C LEU A 79 2.72 12.16 4.90
N ILE A 80 3.99 12.46 4.59
CA ILE A 80 4.69 13.66 5.09
C ILE A 80 4.31 14.88 4.26
N GLU A 81 4.32 14.77 2.93
CA GLU A 81 4.08 15.90 2.03
C GLU A 81 2.60 16.02 1.68
N ASP A 82 1.98 14.93 1.22
CA ASP A 82 0.59 14.98 0.74
C ASP A 82 -0.44 14.86 1.87
N LYS A 83 0.00 14.58 3.10
CA LYS A 83 -0.85 14.38 4.29
C LYS A 83 -1.89 13.26 4.12
N ILE A 84 -1.58 12.27 3.28
CA ILE A 84 -2.41 11.08 3.07
C ILE A 84 -1.99 10.02 4.08
N ARG A 85 -2.90 9.62 4.98
CA ARG A 85 -2.64 8.51 5.90
C ARG A 85 -2.64 7.20 5.13
N VAL A 86 -1.54 6.47 5.27
CA VAL A 86 -1.36 5.14 4.69
C VAL A 86 -1.31 4.12 5.81
N GLU A 87 -2.19 3.13 5.75
CA GLU A 87 -2.10 1.92 6.58
C GLU A 87 -1.56 0.77 5.72
N VAL A 88 -0.56 0.07 6.23
CA VAL A 88 0.09 -1.05 5.53
C VAL A 88 -0.34 -2.38 6.15
N ILE A 89 -0.77 -3.31 5.30
CA ILE A 89 -1.03 -4.70 5.67
C ILE A 89 0.05 -5.57 5.02
N VAL A 90 0.55 -6.58 5.72
CA VAL A 90 1.56 -7.51 5.22
C VAL A 90 1.17 -8.96 5.47
N ASP A 91 1.58 -9.86 4.58
CA ASP A 91 1.26 -11.30 4.63
C ASP A 91 2.28 -12.16 5.36
N THR A 92 3.46 -11.60 5.69
CA THR A 92 4.56 -12.36 6.27
C THR A 92 5.22 -11.64 7.43
N LEU A 93 5.60 -12.39 8.47
CA LEU A 93 6.43 -11.89 9.59
C LEU A 93 7.73 -11.25 9.09
N ARG A 94 8.32 -11.80 8.03
CA ARG A 94 9.52 -11.25 7.41
C ARG A 94 9.31 -9.83 6.89
N MET A 95 8.15 -9.55 6.31
CA MET A 95 7.84 -8.22 5.82
C MET A 95 7.45 -7.26 6.95
N PHE A 96 6.82 -7.76 8.01
CA PHE A 96 6.61 -6.97 9.23
C PHE A 96 7.95 -6.54 9.86
N ALA A 97 8.85 -7.50 10.08
CA ALA A 97 10.18 -7.25 10.63
C ALA A 97 10.97 -6.25 9.78
N PHE A 98 10.79 -6.26 8.46
CA PHE A 98 11.38 -5.25 7.58
C PHE A 98 10.93 -3.83 7.91
N PHE A 99 9.64 -3.59 8.17
CA PHE A 99 9.15 -2.27 8.59
C PHE A 99 9.60 -1.91 10.00
N GLU A 100 9.78 -2.90 10.87
CA GLU A 100 10.28 -2.72 12.23
C GLU A 100 11.75 -2.29 12.24
N GLU A 101 12.59 -2.94 11.43
CA GLU A 101 14.03 -2.63 11.28
C GLU A 101 14.28 -1.19 10.80
N VAL A 102 13.35 -0.62 10.02
CA VAL A 102 13.43 0.76 9.53
C VAL A 102 12.60 1.76 10.35
N ASP A 103 12.02 1.33 11.48
CA ASP A 103 11.19 2.14 12.40
C ASP A 103 9.97 2.79 11.73
N LEU A 104 9.32 2.06 10.82
CA LEU A 104 8.15 2.54 10.06
C LEU A 104 6.83 1.84 10.46
N VAL A 105 6.88 0.90 11.42
CA VAL A 105 5.68 0.16 11.90
C VAL A 105 4.62 1.12 12.44
N ASN A 106 5.01 2.02 13.35
CA ASN A 106 4.10 2.98 13.94
C ASN A 106 3.66 4.05 12.94
N LEU A 107 4.53 4.41 11.99
CA LEU A 107 4.27 5.45 11.01
C LEU A 107 3.16 5.05 10.02
N PHE A 108 3.15 3.77 9.61
CA PHE A 108 2.18 3.23 8.65
C PHE A 108 1.16 2.28 9.26
N GLU A 109 1.02 2.28 10.59
CA GLU A 109 0.09 1.40 11.33
C GLU A 109 0.15 -0.04 10.83
N VAL A 110 1.37 -0.60 10.68
CA VAL A 110 1.58 -1.86 9.97
C VAL A 110 0.87 -3.02 10.67
N LYS A 111 0.04 -3.77 9.94
CA LYS A 111 -0.70 -4.94 10.43
C LYS A 111 -0.29 -6.21 9.70
N ILE A 112 -0.27 -7.33 10.40
CA ILE A 112 -0.09 -8.65 9.80
C ILE A 112 -1.46 -9.27 9.54
N ARG A 113 -1.64 -9.82 8.33
CA ARG A 113 -2.76 -10.67 7.97
C ARG A 113 -2.22 -11.84 7.17
N GLU A 114 -2.25 -13.04 7.73
CA GLU A 114 -1.83 -14.24 6.99
C GLU A 114 -2.72 -14.44 5.76
N GLU A 115 -2.10 -14.76 4.63
CA GLU A 115 -2.82 -15.18 3.43
C GLU A 115 -2.97 -16.71 3.49
N ASP A 116 -4.22 -17.18 3.49
CA ASP A 116 -4.56 -18.61 3.45
C ASP A 116 -4.09 -19.29 2.15
#